data_AF-A0A415CDW8-F1
#
_entry.id   AF-A0A415CDW8-F1
#
_cell.length_a   1.000
_cell.length_b   1.000
_cell.length_c   1.000
_cell.angle_alpha   90.00
_cell.angle_beta   90.00
_cell.angle_gamma   90.00
#
_symmetry.space_group_name_H-M   'P 1'
#
loop_
_entity.id
_entity.type
_entity.pdbx_description
1 polymer ?
#
loop_
_entity_poly.entity_id
_entity_poly.type
_entity_poly.pdbx_seq_one_letter_code
_entity_poly.pdbx_strand_id
1 'polypeptide(L)'
;MTESSTGTHDTPASLREALHLAIDTLPPQSSSFGQLSASLVLEAINRLQFKGFSQDDQLAAILSTLPRQESFRLAPSYLIGDIDAVSNLWKLFVMHLGYQSSSDQPSVATIGTAISEAPARARSIISVFLTVANEHCCRSMSADIPNIVCKPYLQNMLAIAQALEKTTVDTTADDLMDSVTAAIDKVHLTDELTPERTWVWLVQAHKDLALPVAREVISGLKRVTRKQWLIKGELPNGTSQEPMFFVRNEHGRDGNEGAVDRLMASLAARFGKLCTIRNSESFAPYAKFGTRKSSPKSSGADRPSRPG
;
A
#
# COMPACT_ATOMS: atom_id res chain seq x y z
N MET A 1 -2.32 -44.17 33.40
CA MET A 1 -1.64 -44.15 32.09
C MET A 1 -2.59 -44.71 31.05
N THR A 2 -3.14 -43.83 30.22
CA THR A 2 -3.55 -44.09 28.83
C THR A 2 -3.69 -42.71 28.18
N GLU A 3 -2.54 -42.17 27.78
CA GLU A 3 -2.48 -41.22 26.68
C GLU A 3 -2.85 -41.95 25.37
N SER A 4 -3.05 -41.15 24.32
CA SER A 4 -3.15 -41.55 22.91
C SER A 4 -4.55 -41.70 22.32
N SER A 5 -5.17 -40.55 22.05
CA SER A 5 -5.77 -40.28 20.74
C SER A 5 -5.97 -38.78 20.55
N THR A 6 -4.86 -38.01 20.52
CA THR A 6 -4.86 -36.72 19.81
C THR A 6 -4.99 -37.07 18.34
N GLY A 7 -6.25 -37.17 17.87
CA GLY A 7 -6.53 -37.31 16.45
C GLY A 7 -5.79 -36.19 15.73
N THR A 8 -4.92 -36.57 14.79
CA THR A 8 -4.41 -35.66 13.79
C THR A 8 -5.60 -34.88 13.25
N HIS A 9 -5.66 -33.58 13.54
CA HIS A 9 -6.69 -32.73 12.95
C HIS A 9 -6.58 -32.90 11.43
N ASP A 10 -7.65 -33.41 10.82
CA ASP A 10 -7.72 -33.56 9.37
C ASP A 10 -8.03 -32.18 8.79
N THR A 11 -7.00 -31.32 8.75
CA THR A 11 -7.08 -29.95 8.23
C THR A 11 -7.82 -29.89 6.87
N PRO A 12 -7.61 -30.82 5.91
CA PRO A 12 -8.40 -30.87 4.68
C PRO A 12 -9.92 -31.00 4.87
N ALA A 13 -10.36 -31.83 5.83
CA ALA A 13 -11.78 -32.01 6.12
C ALA A 13 -12.38 -30.80 6.84
N SER A 14 -11.67 -30.28 7.85
CA SER A 14 -12.06 -29.08 8.59
C SER A 14 -12.13 -27.84 7.69
N LEU A 15 -11.22 -27.73 6.71
CA LEU A 15 -11.22 -26.64 5.72
C LEU A 15 -12.46 -26.67 4.83
N ARG A 16 -12.85 -27.84 4.34
CA ARG A 16 -14.07 -28.00 3.53
C ARG A 16 -15.31 -27.66 4.33
N GLU A 17 -15.41 -28.13 5.57
CA GLU A 17 -16.54 -27.82 6.45
C GLU A 17 -16.60 -26.32 6.76
N ALA A 18 -15.46 -25.69 7.04
CA ALA A 18 -15.38 -24.25 7.29
C ALA A 18 -15.81 -23.42 6.06
N LEU A 19 -15.43 -23.85 4.84
CA LEU A 19 -15.87 -23.18 3.60
C LEU A 19 -17.38 -23.25 3.40
N HIS A 20 -17.99 -24.42 3.64
CA HIS A 20 -19.45 -24.56 3.56
C HIS A 20 -20.15 -23.68 4.58
N LEU A 21 -19.68 -23.67 5.84
CA LEU A 21 -20.23 -22.81 6.89
C LEU A 21 -20.09 -21.33 6.55
N ALA A 22 -18.97 -20.90 5.96
CA ALA A 22 -18.77 -19.51 5.56
C ALA A 22 -19.77 -19.08 4.48
N ILE A 23 -20.09 -19.95 3.53
CA ILE A 23 -21.10 -19.68 2.49
C ILE A 23 -22.50 -19.60 3.08
N ASP A 24 -22.83 -20.47 4.04
CA ASP A 24 -24.16 -20.54 4.64
C ASP A 24 -24.43 -19.43 5.67
N THR A 25 -23.39 -18.96 6.37
CA THR A 25 -23.52 -18.01 7.49
C THR A 25 -23.27 -16.55 7.10
N LEU A 26 -22.39 -16.29 6.13
CA LEU A 26 -22.02 -14.94 5.74
C LEU A 26 -22.94 -14.41 4.63
N PRO A 27 -23.17 -13.08 4.57
CA PRO A 27 -23.91 -12.49 3.46
C PRO A 27 -23.17 -12.72 2.13
N PRO A 28 -23.88 -12.90 1.01
CA PRO A 28 -23.25 -13.20 -0.28
C PRO A 28 -22.42 -12.03 -0.83
N GLN A 29 -22.80 -10.79 -0.52
CA GLN A 29 -22.08 -9.57 -0.92
C GLN A 29 -21.97 -8.61 0.26
N SER A 30 -20.85 -7.87 0.31
CA SER A 30 -20.59 -6.86 1.33
C SER A 30 -21.42 -5.60 1.05
N SER A 31 -22.30 -5.23 1.99
CA SER A 31 -23.03 -3.95 1.92
C SER A 31 -22.22 -2.76 2.45
N SER A 32 -21.18 -3.05 3.25
CA SER A 32 -20.28 -2.06 3.86
C SER A 32 -18.89 -2.66 4.09
N PHE A 33 -17.85 -1.83 4.21
CA PHE A 33 -16.46 -2.26 4.43
C PHE A 33 -16.29 -3.13 5.69
N GLY A 34 -17.05 -2.86 6.75
CA GLY A 34 -16.97 -3.60 8.01
C GLY A 34 -17.64 -4.96 8.00
N GLN A 35 -18.44 -5.27 6.97
CA GLN A 35 -19.18 -6.54 6.88
C GLN A 35 -18.42 -7.53 6.00
N LEU A 36 -17.87 -8.58 6.63
CA LEU A 36 -17.26 -9.70 5.92
C LEU A 36 -18.35 -10.49 5.19
N SER A 37 -18.23 -10.58 3.86
CA SER A 37 -19.12 -11.38 3.01
C SER A 37 -18.45 -12.67 2.56
N ALA A 38 -19.27 -13.67 2.19
CA ALA A 38 -18.78 -14.92 1.63
C ALA A 38 -17.90 -14.66 0.39
N SER A 39 -18.26 -13.71 -0.47
CA SER A 39 -17.45 -13.33 -1.64
C SER A 39 -16.05 -12.83 -1.27
N LEU A 40 -15.95 -11.99 -0.24
CA LEU A 40 -14.68 -11.41 0.23
C LEU A 40 -13.81 -12.50 0.86
N VAL A 41 -14.41 -13.36 1.67
CA VAL A 41 -13.72 -14.49 2.31
C VAL A 41 -13.18 -15.48 1.28
N LEU A 42 -13.99 -15.86 0.29
CA LEU A 42 -13.56 -16.76 -0.78
C LEU A 42 -12.42 -16.18 -1.64
N GLU A 43 -12.49 -14.90 -1.98
CA GLU A 43 -11.43 -14.21 -2.73
C GLU A 43 -10.13 -14.12 -1.90
N ALA A 44 -10.23 -13.81 -0.60
CA ALA A 44 -9.07 -13.78 0.29
C ALA A 44 -8.40 -15.16 0.40
N ILE A 45 -9.17 -16.23 0.52
CA ILE A 45 -8.64 -17.61 0.56
C ILE A 45 -7.97 -17.99 -0.75
N ASN A 46 -8.58 -17.64 -1.89
CA ASN A 46 -7.99 -17.88 -3.21
C ASN A 46 -6.62 -17.18 -3.35
N ARG A 47 -6.50 -15.94 -2.85
CA ARG A 47 -5.21 -15.22 -2.83
C ARG A 47 -4.18 -15.85 -1.90
N LEU A 48 -4.59 -16.30 -0.71
CA LEU A 48 -3.72 -17.06 0.20
C LEU A 48 -3.22 -18.36 -0.47
N GLN A 49 -4.12 -19.09 -1.13
CA GLN A 49 -3.77 -20.31 -1.87
C GLN A 49 -2.80 -20.02 -3.01
N PHE A 50 -3.03 -18.97 -3.79
CA PHE A 50 -2.16 -18.58 -4.91
C PHE A 50 -0.76 -18.18 -4.44
N LYS A 51 -0.65 -17.54 -3.27
CA LYS A 51 0.63 -17.21 -2.63
C LYS A 51 1.33 -18.39 -1.95
N GLY A 52 0.73 -19.59 -1.96
CA GLY A 52 1.32 -20.80 -1.41
C GLY A 52 1.20 -20.92 0.11
N PHE A 53 0.28 -20.18 0.75
CA PHE A 53 0.00 -20.35 2.18
C PHE A 53 -0.58 -21.74 2.47
N SER A 54 -0.27 -22.25 3.67
CA SER A 54 -0.69 -23.59 4.09
C SER A 54 -2.21 -23.70 4.24
N GLN A 55 -2.72 -24.93 4.26
CA GLN A 55 -4.15 -25.17 4.52
C GLN A 55 -4.56 -24.71 5.92
N ASP A 56 -3.64 -24.73 6.89
CA ASP A 56 -3.88 -24.20 8.24
C ASP A 56 -4.06 -22.67 8.22
N ASP A 57 -3.34 -21.96 7.36
CA ASP A 57 -3.50 -20.50 7.20
C ASP A 57 -4.84 -20.16 6.56
N GLN A 58 -5.24 -20.94 5.56
CA GLN A 58 -6.55 -20.83 4.91
C GLN A 58 -7.69 -21.15 5.90
N LEU A 59 -7.51 -22.18 6.73
CA LEU A 59 -8.46 -22.56 7.77
C LEU A 59 -8.57 -21.45 8.83
N ALA A 60 -7.45 -20.95 9.34
CA ALA A 60 -7.44 -19.85 10.31
C ALA A 60 -8.11 -18.59 9.73
N ALA A 61 -7.88 -18.29 8.45
CA ALA A 61 -8.53 -17.18 7.76
C ALA A 61 -10.05 -17.34 7.74
N ILE A 62 -10.59 -18.51 7.36
CA ILE A 62 -12.04 -18.75 7.36
C ILE A 62 -12.62 -18.69 8.77
N LEU A 63 -12.03 -19.43 9.70
CA LEU A 63 -12.54 -19.55 11.06
C LEU A 63 -12.53 -18.20 11.80
N SER A 64 -11.64 -17.27 11.45
CA SER A 64 -11.63 -15.91 12.01
C SER A 64 -12.85 -15.07 11.63
N THR A 65 -13.55 -15.45 10.56
CA THR A 65 -14.74 -14.74 10.05
C THR A 65 -16.06 -15.33 10.56
N LEU A 66 -16.02 -16.55 11.08
CA LEU A 66 -17.18 -17.27 11.60
C LEU A 66 -17.52 -16.90 13.05
N PRO A 67 -18.75 -17.18 13.52
CA PRO A 67 -19.09 -17.06 14.93
C PRO A 67 -18.18 -17.95 15.79
N ARG A 68 -17.71 -17.42 16.93
CA ARG A 68 -16.77 -18.09 17.84
C ARG A 68 -17.11 -19.55 18.15
N GLN A 69 -18.39 -19.86 18.33
CA GLN A 69 -18.85 -21.22 18.63
C GLN A 69 -18.48 -22.22 17.54
N GLU A 70 -18.68 -21.86 16.27
CA GLU A 70 -18.31 -22.70 15.12
C GLU A 70 -16.80 -22.70 14.90
N SER A 71 -16.14 -21.56 15.10
CA SER A 71 -14.68 -21.45 14.99
C SER A 71 -13.96 -22.41 15.94
N PHE A 72 -14.37 -22.46 17.22
CA PHE A 72 -13.76 -23.35 18.21
C PHE A 72 -14.09 -24.83 18.01
N ARG A 73 -15.20 -25.15 17.34
CA ARG A 73 -15.56 -26.54 17.00
C ARG A 73 -14.58 -27.14 15.99
N LEU A 74 -14.11 -26.33 15.04
CA LEU A 74 -13.27 -26.78 13.91
C LEU A 74 -11.79 -26.40 14.06
N ALA A 75 -11.45 -25.45 14.92
CA ALA A 75 -10.07 -24.99 15.09
C ALA A 75 -9.21 -26.01 15.86
N PRO A 76 -8.06 -26.41 15.30
CA PRO A 76 -6.98 -26.98 16.08
C PRO A 76 -6.55 -26.04 17.20
N SER A 77 -6.21 -26.59 18.36
CA SER A 77 -5.87 -25.82 19.57
C SER A 77 -4.69 -24.85 19.37
N TYR A 78 -3.76 -25.17 18.47
CA TYR A 78 -2.62 -24.30 18.15
C TYR A 78 -2.99 -23.10 17.25
N LEU A 79 -4.13 -23.11 16.54
CA LEU A 79 -4.59 -22.01 15.67
C LEU A 79 -5.49 -21.01 16.39
N ILE A 80 -5.97 -21.33 17.59
CA ILE A 80 -6.92 -20.48 18.34
C ILE A 80 -6.35 -19.07 18.55
N GLY A 81 -5.07 -18.96 18.94
CA GLY A 81 -4.42 -17.67 19.15
C GLY A 81 -4.34 -16.82 17.88
N ASP A 82 -4.08 -17.45 16.74
CA ASP A 82 -4.03 -16.78 15.43
C ASP A 82 -5.44 -16.31 15.01
N ILE A 83 -6.46 -17.15 15.20
CA ILE A 83 -7.86 -16.85 14.86
C ILE A 83 -8.39 -15.66 15.66
N ASP A 84 -8.18 -15.67 16.99
CA ASP A 84 -8.59 -14.57 17.86
C ASP A 84 -7.84 -13.27 17.49
N ALA A 85 -6.55 -13.35 17.18
CA ALA A 85 -5.76 -12.20 16.76
C ALA A 85 -6.29 -11.58 15.44
N VAL A 86 -6.60 -12.40 14.42
CA VAL A 86 -7.17 -11.90 13.15
C VAL A 86 -8.52 -11.22 13.40
N SER A 87 -9.42 -11.84 14.19
CA SER A 87 -10.74 -11.27 14.49
C SER A 87 -10.64 -9.94 15.25
N ASN A 88 -9.71 -9.85 16.22
CA ASN A 88 -9.48 -8.63 17.00
C ASN A 88 -8.88 -7.51 16.15
N LEU A 89 -7.88 -7.82 15.31
CA LEU A 89 -7.30 -6.85 14.38
C LEU A 89 -8.33 -6.34 13.38
N TRP A 90 -9.17 -7.22 12.82
CA TRP A 90 -10.23 -6.81 11.90
C TRP A 90 -11.18 -5.80 12.56
N LYS A 91 -11.68 -6.09 13.77
CA LYS A 91 -12.55 -5.16 14.51
C LYS A 91 -11.87 -3.82 14.77
N LEU A 92 -10.60 -3.86 15.17
CA LEU A 92 -9.80 -2.67 15.46
C LEU A 92 -9.59 -1.81 14.19
N PHE A 93 -9.32 -2.43 13.06
CA PHE A 93 -9.20 -1.73 11.77
C PHE A 93 -10.54 -1.18 11.28
N VAL A 94 -11.63 -1.93 11.40
CA VAL A 94 -12.97 -1.43 11.05
C VAL A 94 -13.36 -0.24 11.92
N MET A 95 -13.00 -0.21 13.21
CA MET A 95 -13.22 0.97 14.06
C MET A 95 -12.36 2.17 13.62
N HIS A 96 -11.10 1.93 13.23
CA HIS A 96 -10.22 3.00 12.77
C HIS A 96 -10.58 3.56 11.38
N LEU A 97 -11.07 2.69 10.50
CA LEU A 97 -11.48 3.02 9.13
C LEU A 97 -12.94 3.50 9.05
N GLY A 98 -13.72 3.22 10.08
CA GLY A 98 -15.12 3.61 10.18
C GLY A 98 -15.29 5.13 10.25
N TYR A 99 -16.24 5.65 9.47
CA TYR A 99 -16.63 7.06 9.38
C TYR A 99 -17.20 7.70 10.66
N GLN A 100 -17.10 7.01 11.80
CA GLN A 100 -17.60 7.54 13.06
C GLN A 100 -16.51 8.38 13.71
N SER A 101 -16.73 9.70 13.64
CA SER A 101 -16.06 10.72 14.44
C SER A 101 -16.43 10.55 15.93
N SER A 102 -16.08 9.42 16.53
CA SER A 102 -16.13 9.26 17.98
C SER A 102 -14.76 9.57 18.57
N SER A 103 -14.77 10.14 19.76
CA SER A 103 -13.58 10.36 20.61
C SER A 103 -12.83 9.05 20.97
N ASP A 104 -13.36 7.89 20.56
CA ASP A 104 -12.86 6.55 20.88
C ASP A 104 -12.14 5.88 19.70
N GLN A 105 -11.86 6.60 18.61
CA GLN A 105 -11.06 6.04 17.51
C GLN A 105 -9.68 5.61 18.03
N PRO A 106 -9.26 4.34 17.80
CA PRO A 106 -7.96 3.88 18.25
C PRO A 106 -6.86 4.68 17.54
N SER A 107 -5.90 5.17 18.32
CA SER A 107 -4.79 5.94 17.79
C SER A 107 -3.91 5.08 16.88
N VAL A 108 -3.19 5.71 15.94
CA VAL A 108 -2.21 5.03 15.07
C VAL A 108 -1.15 4.28 15.89
N ALA A 109 -0.81 4.76 17.09
CA ALA A 109 0.11 4.08 18.00
C ALA A 109 -0.51 2.81 18.61
N THR A 110 -1.79 2.84 18.97
CA THR A 110 -2.55 1.66 19.45
C THR A 110 -2.67 0.60 18.35
N ILE A 111 -2.81 1.04 17.10
CA ILE A 111 -2.85 0.16 15.93
C ILE A 111 -1.48 -0.48 15.68
N GLY A 112 -0.41 0.32 15.68
CA GLY A 112 0.95 -0.18 15.47
C GLY A 112 1.40 -1.17 16.55
N THR A 113 1.01 -0.95 17.80
CA THR A 113 1.28 -1.88 18.91
C THR A 113 0.49 -3.18 18.75
N ALA A 114 -0.82 -3.11 18.49
CA ALA A 114 -1.65 -4.29 18.25
C ALA A 114 -1.14 -5.13 17.06
N ILE A 115 -0.68 -4.47 15.98
CA ILE A 115 -0.06 -5.16 14.85
C ILE A 115 1.25 -5.84 15.28
N SER A 116 2.12 -5.14 16.01
CA SER A 116 3.43 -5.67 16.40
C SER A 116 3.34 -6.85 17.37
N GLU A 117 2.33 -6.88 18.22
CA GLU A 117 2.07 -7.96 19.18
C GLU A 117 1.38 -9.18 18.55
N ALA A 118 0.78 -9.01 17.37
CA ALA A 118 0.04 -10.08 16.71
C ALA A 118 0.98 -11.15 16.12
N PRO A 119 0.56 -12.43 16.13
CA PRO A 119 1.29 -13.51 15.47
C PRO A 119 1.57 -13.20 14.00
N ALA A 120 2.69 -13.72 13.48
CA ALA A 120 3.07 -13.54 12.07
C ALA A 120 1.94 -13.97 11.12
N ARG A 121 1.34 -15.14 11.37
CA ARG A 121 0.23 -15.68 10.58
C ARG A 121 -0.97 -14.73 10.54
N ALA A 122 -1.35 -14.18 11.70
CA ALA A 122 -2.47 -13.26 11.80
C ALA A 122 -2.24 -11.97 11.00
N ARG A 123 -1.00 -11.45 11.01
CA ARG A 123 -0.60 -10.27 10.23
C ARG A 123 -0.66 -10.51 8.73
N SER A 124 -0.27 -11.70 8.27
CA SER A 124 -0.35 -12.09 6.86
C SER A 124 -1.80 -12.23 6.40
N ILE A 125 -2.61 -12.95 7.18
CA ILE A 125 -4.02 -13.18 6.88
C ILE A 125 -4.78 -11.84 6.82
N ILE A 126 -4.59 -10.97 7.82
CA ILE A 126 -5.30 -9.69 7.88
C ILE A 126 -4.88 -8.75 6.74
N SER A 127 -3.62 -8.79 6.33
CA SER A 127 -3.13 -8.02 5.16
C SER A 127 -3.89 -8.42 3.90
N VAL A 128 -4.05 -9.71 3.64
CA VAL A 128 -4.82 -10.20 2.47
C VAL A 128 -6.29 -9.79 2.55
N PHE A 129 -6.92 -9.93 3.72
CA PHE A 129 -8.31 -9.49 3.92
C PHE A 129 -8.48 -7.99 3.63
N LEU A 130 -7.56 -7.16 4.13
CA LEU A 130 -7.56 -5.72 3.88
C LEU A 130 -7.35 -5.38 2.41
N THR A 131 -6.48 -6.09 1.69
CA THR A 131 -6.25 -5.87 0.25
C THR A 131 -7.52 -6.13 -0.53
N VAL A 132 -8.18 -7.26 -0.28
CA VAL A 132 -9.45 -7.63 -0.93
C VAL A 132 -10.54 -6.63 -0.58
N ALA A 133 -10.69 -6.29 0.71
CA ALA A 133 -11.68 -5.32 1.17
C ALA A 133 -11.48 -3.94 0.52
N ASN A 134 -10.22 -3.47 0.45
CA ASN A 134 -9.89 -2.19 -0.18
C ASN A 134 -10.23 -2.19 -1.67
N GLU A 135 -9.90 -3.24 -2.41
CA GLU A 135 -10.26 -3.35 -3.83
C GLU A 135 -11.77 -3.36 -4.03
N HIS A 136 -12.51 -4.11 -3.22
CA HIS A 136 -13.97 -4.14 -3.28
C HIS A 136 -14.58 -2.78 -2.97
N CYS A 137 -14.08 -2.09 -1.94
CA CYS A 137 -14.50 -0.74 -1.65
C CYS A 137 -14.15 0.22 -2.79
N CYS A 138 -12.93 0.25 -3.30
CA CYS A 138 -12.55 1.15 -4.39
C CYS A 138 -13.28 0.87 -5.72
N ARG A 139 -13.81 -0.34 -5.92
CA ARG A 139 -14.72 -0.68 -7.04
C ARG A 139 -16.13 -0.11 -6.81
N SER A 140 -16.64 -0.11 -5.57
CA SER A 140 -17.95 0.48 -5.25
C SER A 140 -17.90 2.01 -5.10
N MET A 141 -16.79 2.57 -4.60
CA MET A 141 -16.59 4.02 -4.42
C MET A 141 -16.53 4.80 -5.74
N SER A 142 -16.20 4.16 -6.86
CA SER A 142 -16.17 4.84 -8.17
C SER A 142 -17.55 5.26 -8.70
N ALA A 143 -18.64 4.89 -8.02
CA ALA A 143 -19.98 5.30 -8.43
C ALA A 143 -20.54 6.50 -7.64
N ASP A 144 -20.36 6.59 -6.31
CA ASP A 144 -21.27 7.46 -5.50
C ASP A 144 -20.69 8.13 -4.22
N ILE A 145 -19.38 8.06 -3.90
CA ILE A 145 -18.87 8.61 -2.62
C ILE A 145 -18.14 9.96 -2.80
N PRO A 146 -18.50 11.02 -2.04
CA PRO A 146 -17.81 12.31 -2.08
C PRO A 146 -16.33 12.21 -1.66
N ASN A 147 -15.42 12.88 -2.39
CA ASN A 147 -13.98 12.94 -2.10
C ASN A 147 -13.62 13.30 -0.65
N ILE A 148 -14.49 14.02 0.07
CA ILE A 148 -14.34 14.41 1.48
C ILE A 148 -14.23 13.20 2.40
N VAL A 149 -14.89 12.11 2.02
CA VAL A 149 -15.01 10.86 2.77
C VAL A 149 -13.86 9.90 2.40
N CYS A 150 -13.42 9.91 1.13
CA CYS A 150 -12.34 9.08 0.63
C CYS A 150 -10.95 9.42 1.21
N LYS A 151 -10.66 10.70 1.42
CA LYS A 151 -9.34 11.15 1.93
C LYS A 151 -8.99 10.60 3.33
N PRO A 152 -9.80 10.79 4.39
CA PRO A 152 -9.47 10.25 5.71
C PRO A 152 -9.43 8.72 5.73
N TYR A 153 -10.30 8.05 4.95
CA TYR A 153 -10.25 6.60 4.78
C TYR A 153 -8.92 6.14 4.19
N LEU A 154 -8.48 6.70 3.05
CA LEU A 154 -7.22 6.32 2.40
C LEU A 154 -6.01 6.68 3.26
N GLN A 155 -6.05 7.78 4.01
CA GLN A 155 -5.00 8.16 4.94
C GLN A 155 -4.84 7.14 6.08
N ASN A 156 -5.95 6.72 6.68
CA ASN A 156 -5.96 5.71 7.75
C ASN A 156 -5.55 4.33 7.21
N MET A 157 -5.99 3.98 6.00
CA MET A 157 -5.62 2.74 5.33
C MET A 157 -4.12 2.70 5.01
N LEU A 158 -3.55 3.83 4.56
CA LEU A 158 -2.11 3.96 4.32
C LEU A 158 -1.31 3.80 5.62
N ALA A 159 -1.77 4.38 6.73
CA ALA A 159 -1.11 4.23 8.03
C ALA A 159 -1.10 2.76 8.50
N ILE A 160 -2.20 2.02 8.31
CA ILE A 160 -2.27 0.58 8.60
C ILE A 160 -1.32 -0.20 7.70
N ALA A 161 -1.32 0.08 6.38
CA ALA A 161 -0.43 -0.60 5.43
C ALA A 161 1.05 -0.40 5.79
N GLN A 162 1.46 0.83 6.14
CA GLN A 162 2.82 1.15 6.56
C GLN A 162 3.22 0.46 7.88
N ALA A 163 2.26 0.28 8.80
CA ALA A 163 2.50 -0.43 10.05
C ALA A 163 2.66 -1.94 9.81
N LEU A 164 1.88 -2.51 8.87
CA LEU A 164 2.00 -3.91 8.48
C LEU A 164 3.33 -4.17 7.76
N GLU A 165 3.70 -3.34 6.78
CA GLU A 165 4.96 -3.46 6.00
C GLU A 165 6.20 -3.53 6.90
N LYS A 166 6.24 -2.76 7.99
CA LYS A 166 7.37 -2.77 8.94
C LYS A 166 7.50 -4.06 9.74
N THR A 167 6.44 -4.85 9.83
CA THR A 167 6.34 -5.95 10.78
C THR A 167 6.19 -7.31 10.09
N THR A 168 5.52 -7.38 8.95
CA THR A 168 5.36 -8.60 8.14
C THR A 168 6.62 -8.92 7.36
N VAL A 169 6.98 -10.21 7.29
CA VAL A 169 8.16 -10.69 6.57
C VAL A 169 7.81 -11.17 5.16
N ASP A 170 6.53 -11.42 4.89
CA ASP A 170 6.06 -11.87 3.58
C ASP A 170 5.61 -10.72 2.68
N THR A 171 5.25 -11.04 1.44
CA THR A 171 4.79 -10.09 0.42
C THR A 171 3.33 -9.65 0.60
N THR A 172 2.63 -10.04 1.67
CA THR A 172 1.20 -9.72 1.80
C THR A 172 0.96 -8.25 2.16
N ALA A 173 1.85 -7.64 2.94
CA ALA A 173 1.78 -6.21 3.23
C ALA A 173 2.21 -5.35 2.05
N ASP A 174 3.16 -5.83 1.22
CA ASP A 174 3.56 -5.16 -0.02
C ASP A 174 2.36 -5.06 -0.99
N ASP A 175 1.62 -6.17 -1.17
CA ASP A 175 0.40 -6.19 -1.98
C ASP A 175 -0.67 -5.22 -1.45
N LEU A 176 -0.79 -5.11 -0.12
CA LEU A 176 -1.70 -4.16 0.51
C LEU A 176 -1.28 -2.73 0.21
N MET A 177 0.03 -2.42 0.34
CA MET A 177 0.58 -1.11 0.02
C MET A 177 0.33 -0.73 -1.45
N ASP A 178 0.52 -1.68 -2.36
CA ASP A 178 0.27 -1.50 -3.79
C ASP A 178 -1.22 -1.25 -4.07
N SER A 179 -2.12 -2.01 -3.42
CA SER A 179 -3.57 -1.82 -3.54
C SER A 179 -4.02 -0.44 -3.02
N VAL A 180 -3.53 -0.02 -1.85
CA VAL A 180 -3.84 1.29 -1.27
C VAL A 180 -3.29 2.42 -2.14
N THR A 181 -2.09 2.25 -2.69
CA THR A 181 -1.50 3.25 -3.58
C THR A 181 -2.29 3.36 -4.88
N ALA A 182 -2.65 2.24 -5.51
CA ALA A 182 -3.48 2.25 -6.72
C ALA A 182 -4.83 2.94 -6.47
N ALA A 183 -5.39 2.79 -5.27
CA ALA A 183 -6.59 3.51 -4.86
C ALA A 183 -6.36 5.03 -4.71
N ILE A 184 -5.25 5.44 -4.10
CA ILE A 184 -4.86 6.86 -3.98
C ILE A 184 -4.65 7.50 -5.36
N ASP A 185 -3.99 6.79 -6.27
CA ASP A 185 -3.75 7.24 -7.64
C ASP A 185 -5.05 7.40 -8.42
N LYS A 186 -5.99 6.46 -8.28
CA LYS A 186 -7.31 6.52 -8.92
C LYS A 186 -8.15 7.73 -8.45
N VAL A 187 -7.96 8.19 -7.22
CA VAL A 187 -8.69 9.33 -6.63
C VAL A 187 -7.88 10.65 -6.78
N HIS A 188 -6.73 10.62 -7.45
CA HIS A 188 -5.84 11.78 -7.65
C HIS A 188 -5.38 12.45 -6.33
N LEU A 189 -5.23 11.66 -5.26
CA LEU A 189 -4.76 12.14 -3.94
C LEU A 189 -3.27 11.87 -3.69
N THR A 190 -2.55 11.37 -4.68
CA THR A 190 -1.11 11.05 -4.60
C THR A 190 -0.29 12.24 -4.14
N ASP A 191 -0.66 13.44 -4.59
CA ASP A 191 0.05 14.67 -4.25
C ASP A 191 -0.06 15.06 -2.76
N GLU A 192 -1.10 14.60 -2.07
CA GLU A 192 -1.41 14.92 -0.68
C GLU A 192 -1.04 13.79 0.30
N LEU A 193 -1.33 12.54 -0.07
CA LEU A 193 -1.19 11.38 0.82
C LEU A 193 0.15 10.66 0.65
N THR A 194 0.71 10.64 -0.56
CA THR A 194 1.98 9.98 -0.88
C THR A 194 2.92 10.90 -1.69
N PRO A 195 3.20 12.13 -1.21
CA PRO A 195 4.04 13.08 -1.93
C PRO A 195 5.44 12.52 -2.18
N GLU A 196 5.90 11.62 -1.31
CA GLU A 196 7.18 10.92 -1.42
C GLU A 196 7.37 10.15 -2.73
N ARG A 197 6.30 9.54 -3.25
CA ARG A 197 6.34 8.76 -4.51
C ARG A 197 6.30 9.64 -5.75
N THR A 198 5.90 10.90 -5.60
CA THR A 198 5.85 11.89 -6.69
C THR A 198 7.12 12.71 -6.82
N TRP A 199 8.05 12.60 -5.87
CA TRP A 199 9.35 13.25 -5.98
C TRP A 199 10.15 12.59 -7.10
N VAL A 200 10.69 13.41 -8.00
CA VAL A 200 11.47 12.96 -9.15
C VAL A 200 12.97 13.19 -8.92
N TRP A 201 13.31 14.18 -8.09
CA TRP A 201 14.69 14.55 -7.85
C TRP A 201 14.99 14.78 -6.37
N LEU A 202 16.10 14.19 -5.90
CA LEU A 202 16.71 14.43 -4.61
C LEU A 202 17.90 15.37 -4.76
N VAL A 203 17.93 16.45 -3.98
CA VAL A 203 19.07 17.38 -3.88
C VAL A 203 19.62 17.33 -2.46
N GLN A 204 20.88 16.93 -2.34
CA GLN A 204 21.60 16.75 -1.07
C GLN A 204 22.90 17.55 -1.10
N ALA A 205 23.31 18.15 0.03
CA ALA A 205 24.63 18.77 0.10
C ALA A 205 25.75 17.73 -0.06
N HIS A 206 26.91 18.13 -0.57
CA HIS A 206 28.05 17.23 -0.66
C HIS A 206 28.49 16.77 0.75
N LYS A 207 28.81 15.48 0.90
CA LYS A 207 29.12 14.86 2.21
C LYS A 207 30.34 15.47 2.91
N ASP A 208 31.25 16.05 2.13
CA ASP A 208 32.48 16.66 2.64
C ASP A 208 32.30 18.09 3.17
N LEU A 209 31.08 18.65 3.09
CA LEU A 209 30.79 20.00 3.58
C LEU A 209 30.44 19.99 5.06
N ALA A 210 30.98 20.95 5.80
CA ALA A 210 30.54 21.21 7.16
C ALA A 210 29.04 21.57 7.19
N LEU A 211 28.31 21.03 8.16
CA LEU A 211 26.87 21.25 8.39
C LEU A 211 26.36 22.71 8.19
N PRO A 212 27.02 23.76 8.73
CA PRO A 212 26.57 25.14 8.50
C PRO A 212 26.63 25.54 7.01
N VAL A 213 27.72 25.18 6.32
CA VAL A 213 27.91 25.47 4.89
C VAL A 213 26.92 24.65 4.04
N ALA A 214 26.73 23.38 4.39
CA ALA A 214 25.76 22.50 3.74
C ALA A 214 24.33 23.06 3.80
N ARG A 215 23.92 23.65 4.94
CA ARG A 215 22.61 24.30 5.11
C ARG A 215 22.49 25.56 4.25
N GLU A 216 23.53 26.36 4.15
CA GLU A 216 23.55 27.56 3.29
C GLU A 216 23.42 27.19 1.81
N VAL A 217 24.15 26.18 1.36
CA VAL A 217 24.08 25.68 -0.03
C VAL A 217 22.66 25.24 -0.36
N ILE A 218 22.04 24.44 0.51
CA ILE A 218 20.66 23.96 0.29
C ILE A 218 19.65 25.10 0.37
N SER A 219 19.81 26.05 1.29
CA SER A 219 18.97 27.26 1.37
C SER A 219 19.10 28.12 0.11
N GLY A 220 20.32 28.28 -0.42
CA GLY A 220 20.60 28.97 -1.68
C GLY A 220 19.92 28.29 -2.86
N LEU A 221 20.07 26.98 -3.00
CA LEU A 221 19.41 26.19 -4.04
C LEU A 221 17.89 26.25 -3.94
N LYS A 222 17.32 26.22 -2.72
CA LYS A 222 15.90 26.45 -2.47
C LYS A 222 15.46 27.85 -2.93
N ARG A 223 16.27 28.90 -2.73
CA ARG A 223 15.96 30.25 -3.23
C ARG A 223 16.01 30.32 -4.75
N VAL A 224 17.02 29.74 -5.39
CA VAL A 224 17.17 29.72 -6.86
C VAL A 224 15.98 29.03 -7.51
N THR A 225 15.56 27.91 -6.95
CA THR A 225 14.41 27.13 -7.43
C THR A 225 13.06 27.70 -6.97
N ARG A 226 13.01 28.81 -6.20
CA ARG A 226 11.76 29.37 -5.63
C ARG A 226 10.84 29.98 -6.67
N LYS A 227 11.40 30.51 -7.76
CA LYS A 227 10.65 31.13 -8.84
C LYS A 227 10.33 30.17 -9.99
N GLN A 228 10.64 28.89 -9.82
CA GLN A 228 10.40 27.87 -10.82
C GLN A 228 9.12 27.10 -10.48
N TRP A 229 8.49 26.51 -11.49
CA TRP A 229 7.24 25.74 -11.41
C TRP A 229 7.48 24.37 -10.76
N LEU A 230 7.97 24.38 -9.51
CA LEU A 230 8.47 23.22 -8.80
C LEU A 230 7.87 23.17 -7.41
N ILE A 231 7.26 22.05 -7.07
CA ILE A 231 6.85 21.75 -5.70
C ILE A 231 8.07 21.19 -4.97
N LYS A 232 8.28 21.61 -3.73
CA LYS A 232 9.42 21.21 -2.90
C LYS A 232 8.94 20.50 -1.66
N GLY A 233 9.57 19.37 -1.38
CA GLY A 233 9.32 18.56 -0.20
C GLY A 233 10.52 18.57 0.72
N GLU A 234 10.25 18.58 2.01
CA GLU A 234 11.19 18.17 3.04
C GLU A 234 10.59 16.92 3.68
N LEU A 235 11.33 15.81 3.73
CA LEU A 235 10.85 14.64 4.43
C LEU A 235 10.78 14.98 5.93
N PRO A 236 9.61 14.82 6.58
CA PRO A 236 9.53 14.98 8.01
C PRO A 236 10.21 13.77 8.66
N ASN A 237 11.38 13.98 9.23
CA ASN A 237 12.08 13.03 10.10
C ASN A 237 12.55 11.72 9.43
N GLY A 238 13.45 11.83 8.45
CA GLY A 238 14.45 10.79 8.20
C GLY A 238 15.73 11.14 8.95
N THR A 239 16.24 10.22 9.76
CA THR A 239 17.50 10.14 10.53
C THR A 239 18.79 10.77 9.97
N SER A 240 18.77 11.42 8.81
CA SER A 240 19.91 12.12 8.24
C SER A 240 19.99 13.55 8.79
N GLN A 241 21.02 13.87 9.57
CA GLN A 241 21.37 15.26 9.92
C GLN A 241 21.78 16.10 8.70
N GLU A 242 21.86 15.49 7.51
CA GLU A 242 22.32 16.14 6.29
C GLU A 242 21.20 16.96 5.63
N PRO A 243 21.46 18.22 5.26
CA PRO A 243 20.45 19.07 4.63
C PRO A 243 20.15 18.57 3.21
N MET A 244 18.88 18.26 2.95
CA MET A 244 18.38 17.78 1.66
C MET A 244 16.98 18.33 1.37
N PHE A 245 16.57 18.32 0.10
CA PHE A 245 15.19 18.58 -0.31
C PHE A 245 14.84 17.81 -1.58
N PHE A 246 13.54 17.55 -1.74
CA PHE A 246 12.98 16.86 -2.89
C PHE A 246 12.26 17.83 -3.81
N VAL A 247 12.24 17.48 -5.09
CA VAL A 247 11.61 18.30 -6.13
C VAL A 247 10.73 17.45 -7.03
N ARG A 248 9.51 17.94 -7.28
CA ARG A 248 8.59 17.41 -8.29
C ARG A 248 8.06 18.53 -9.18
N ASN A 249 7.56 18.14 -10.35
CA ASN A 249 6.87 19.05 -11.25
C ASN A 249 5.51 19.46 -10.66
N GLU A 250 5.06 20.67 -10.92
CA GLU A 250 3.71 21.09 -10.59
C GLU A 250 2.72 20.45 -11.59
N HIS A 251 1.72 19.71 -11.09
CA HIS A 251 0.70 19.09 -11.95
C HIS A 251 -0.11 20.14 -12.73
N GLY A 252 -0.46 19.84 -13.99
CA GLY A 252 -1.43 20.64 -14.77
C GLY A 252 -0.85 21.65 -15.76
N ARG A 253 0.45 21.56 -16.12
CA ARG A 253 1.00 22.31 -17.27
C ARG A 253 1.46 21.39 -18.39
N ASP A 254 0.59 21.23 -19.38
CA ASP A 254 0.94 20.63 -20.66
C ASP A 254 2.05 21.45 -21.34
N GLY A 255 3.10 20.78 -21.83
CA GLY A 255 4.18 21.39 -22.62
C GLY A 255 5.55 21.52 -21.93
N ASN A 256 5.70 21.11 -20.66
CA ASN A 256 6.97 21.18 -19.90
C ASN A 256 7.67 19.83 -19.70
N GLU A 257 7.37 18.82 -20.52
CA GLU A 257 8.02 17.51 -20.46
C GLU A 257 9.56 17.64 -20.56
N GLY A 258 10.26 17.11 -19.56
CA GLY A 258 11.71 17.15 -19.45
C GLY A 258 12.34 18.52 -19.11
N ALA A 259 11.55 19.55 -18.76
CA ALA A 259 12.08 20.84 -18.31
C ALA A 259 12.72 20.74 -16.91
N VAL A 260 12.11 19.96 -16.02
CA VAL A 260 12.64 19.67 -14.68
C VAL A 260 13.95 18.90 -14.81
N ASP A 261 14.03 17.89 -15.68
CA ASP A 261 15.24 17.08 -15.87
C ASP A 261 16.40 17.92 -16.41
N ARG A 262 16.13 18.80 -17.39
CA ARG A 262 17.12 19.74 -17.92
C ARG A 262 17.62 20.72 -16.86
N LEU A 263 16.72 21.22 -16.02
CA LEU A 263 17.07 22.08 -14.91
C LEU A 263 17.95 21.34 -13.89
N MET A 264 17.55 20.14 -13.48
CA MET A 264 18.28 19.34 -12.48
C MET A 264 19.65 18.92 -13.00
N ALA A 265 19.75 18.52 -14.26
CA ALA A 265 21.02 18.24 -14.93
C ALA A 265 21.92 19.49 -14.99
N SER A 266 21.36 20.67 -15.28
CA SER A 266 22.10 21.94 -15.29
C SER A 266 22.60 22.32 -13.90
N LEU A 267 21.77 22.15 -12.87
CA LEU A 267 22.15 22.37 -11.48
C LEU A 267 23.24 21.38 -11.05
N ALA A 268 23.12 20.11 -11.43
CA ALA A 268 24.11 19.07 -11.12
C ALA A 268 25.46 19.37 -11.77
N ALA A 269 25.47 19.81 -13.04
CA ALA A 269 26.69 20.18 -13.76
C ALA A 269 27.37 21.42 -13.17
N ARG A 270 26.59 22.43 -12.76
CA ARG A 270 27.13 23.70 -12.24
C ARG A 270 27.54 23.62 -10.78
N PHE A 271 26.81 22.87 -9.97
CA PHE A 271 26.98 22.83 -8.52
C PHE A 271 27.43 21.46 -8.01
N GLY A 272 27.93 20.56 -8.87
CA GLY A 272 28.34 19.20 -8.48
C GLY A 272 29.43 19.11 -7.41
N LYS A 273 30.19 20.19 -7.17
CA LYS A 273 31.15 20.29 -6.06
C LYS A 273 30.49 20.63 -4.71
N LEU A 274 29.27 21.15 -4.73
CA LEU A 274 28.53 21.66 -3.57
C LEU A 274 27.31 20.80 -3.22
N CYS A 275 26.70 20.16 -4.21
CA CYS A 275 25.55 19.30 -4.02
C CYS A 275 25.58 18.07 -4.92
N THR A 276 24.94 17.01 -4.44
CA THR A 276 24.62 15.80 -5.19
C THR A 276 23.15 15.87 -5.58
N ILE A 277 22.85 15.76 -6.87
CA ILE A 277 21.48 15.72 -7.40
C ILE A 277 21.28 14.36 -8.04
N ARG A 278 20.25 13.63 -7.59
CA ARG A 278 19.93 12.29 -8.08
C ARG A 278 18.47 12.21 -8.46
N ASN A 279 18.18 11.49 -9.54
CA ASN A 279 16.82 11.08 -9.84
C ASN A 279 16.39 10.08 -8.75
N SER A 280 15.24 10.31 -8.14
CA SER A 280 14.69 9.50 -7.04
C SER A 280 14.01 8.22 -7.50
N GLU A 281 14.24 7.75 -8.74
CA GLU A 281 13.95 6.37 -9.16
C GLU A 281 14.48 5.31 -8.15
N SER A 282 15.46 5.65 -7.32
CA SER A 282 15.96 4.81 -6.22
C SER A 282 15.07 4.72 -4.98
N PHE A 283 13.98 5.48 -4.88
CA PHE A 283 12.96 5.39 -3.80
C PHE A 283 11.66 4.71 -4.27
N ALA A 284 11.57 4.33 -5.54
CA ALA A 284 10.44 3.59 -6.09
C ALA A 284 10.90 2.15 -6.41
N PRO A 285 10.47 1.13 -5.64
CA PRO A 285 10.59 -0.25 -6.12
C PRO A 285 9.65 -0.54 -7.30
N TYR A 286 8.72 0.37 -7.64
CA TYR A 286 7.61 0.11 -8.56
C TYR A 286 7.51 1.13 -9.68
N ALA A 287 8.56 1.25 -10.49
CA ALA A 287 8.49 1.90 -11.80
C ALA A 287 9.07 0.98 -12.89
N LYS A 288 8.53 -0.24 -12.98
CA LYS A 288 8.71 -1.10 -14.15
C LYS A 288 7.39 -1.74 -14.51
N PHE A 289 6.53 -1.02 -15.23
CA PHE A 289 5.69 -1.58 -16.29
C PHE A 289 5.07 -0.42 -17.06
N GLY A 290 5.29 -0.35 -18.38
CA GLY A 290 4.39 0.41 -19.26
C GLY A 290 4.96 1.42 -20.25
N THR A 291 6.17 1.26 -20.80
CA THR A 291 6.49 1.89 -22.10
C THR A 291 6.83 0.82 -23.13
N ARG A 292 5.81 0.01 -23.49
CA ARG A 292 5.82 -0.66 -24.79
C ARG A 292 5.66 0.42 -25.84
N LYS A 293 6.76 0.73 -26.54
CA LYS A 293 6.79 1.55 -27.76
C LYS A 293 5.65 1.11 -28.69
N SER A 294 4.60 1.92 -28.79
CA SER A 294 3.68 1.89 -29.92
C SER A 294 4.34 2.67 -31.06
N SER A 295 4.98 1.93 -31.96
CA SER A 295 5.44 2.46 -33.25
C SER A 295 4.23 3.05 -34.00
N PRO A 296 4.33 4.27 -34.55
CA PRO A 296 3.21 4.88 -35.25
C PRO A 296 2.97 4.19 -36.59
N LYS A 297 1.69 3.88 -36.85
CA LYS A 297 1.16 3.51 -38.16
C LYS A 297 1.45 4.63 -39.16
N SER A 298 2.20 4.33 -40.23
CA SER A 298 2.24 5.15 -41.44
C SER A 298 1.17 4.67 -42.41
N SER A 299 0.15 5.50 -42.64
CA SER A 299 -0.83 5.32 -43.72
C SER A 299 -0.87 6.58 -44.60
N GLY A 300 -0.81 6.40 -45.91
CA GLY A 300 -0.97 7.42 -46.96
C GLY A 300 0.23 7.41 -47.92
N ALA A 301 0.27 6.55 -48.94
CA ALA A 301 -0.39 6.67 -50.25
C ALA A 301 0.03 7.91 -51.04
N ASP A 302 0.93 7.74 -52.02
CA ASP A 302 0.70 8.15 -53.41
C ASP A 302 1.71 7.53 -54.41
N ARG A 303 1.17 7.12 -55.58
CA ARG A 303 1.78 6.50 -56.77
C ARG A 303 2.53 7.55 -57.65
N PRO A 304 3.02 7.26 -58.87
CA PRO A 304 3.49 6.01 -59.51
C PRO A 304 4.90 6.17 -60.17
N SER A 305 5.47 5.10 -60.77
CA SER A 305 6.07 5.08 -62.14
C SER A 305 7.05 3.91 -62.31
N ARG A 306 6.76 3.05 -63.29
CA ARG A 306 7.77 2.24 -64.01
C ARG A 306 8.59 3.18 -64.91
N PRO A 307 9.88 2.93 -65.13
CA PRO A 307 10.27 2.16 -66.33
C PRO A 307 11.46 1.22 -66.12
N GLY A 308 11.60 0.21 -66.99
CA GLY A 308 12.67 -0.78 -67.02
C GLY A 308 12.13 -2.18 -67.23
#